data_AF-X0ULL3-F1
#
_entry.id   AF-X0ULL3-F1
#
_cell.length_a   1.000
_cell.length_b   1.000
_cell.length_c   1.000
_cell.angle_alpha   90.00
_cell.angle_beta   90.00
_cell.angle_gamma   90.00
#
_symmetry.space_group_name_H-M   'P 1'
#
loop_
_entity.id
_entity.type
_entity.pdbx_description
1 polymer ?
#
loop_
_entity_poly.entity_id
_entity_poly.type
_entity_poly.pdbx_seq_one_letter_code
_entity_poly.pdbx_strand_id
1 'polypeptide(L)'
;WQLLLDRELNCSGIMVNRMEPSIGSSAASVSAVKKLAGVDDLLAETIIEIQDDHLLLATRDLDRISDLHSATGSAPLRCVPRLPHLITDVDGLMALQPYLYD
;
A
#
# COMPACT_ATOMS: atom_id res chain seq x y z
N TRP A 1 11.65 -11.87 10.97
CA TRP A 1 10.63 -12.69 11.65
C TRP A 1 11.21 -13.62 12.69
N GLN A 2 12.22 -14.45 12.36
CA GLN A 2 12.89 -15.32 13.35
C GLN A 2 13.20 -14.62 14.68
N LEU A 3 13.80 -13.42 14.65
CA LEU A 3 14.15 -12.65 15.85
C LEU A 3 12.97 -12.30 16.79
N LEU A 4 11.76 -12.15 16.25
CA LEU A 4 10.54 -11.88 17.02
C LEU A 4 9.89 -13.18 17.54
N LEU A 5 10.08 -14.29 16.82
CA LEU A 5 9.62 -15.62 17.25
C LEU A 5 10.58 -16.21 18.31
N ASP A 6 11.87 -15.90 18.23
CA ASP A 6 12.93 -16.42 19.08
C ASP A 6 13.02 -15.71 20.44
N ARG A 7 12.36 -14.57 20.59
CA ARG A 7 12.29 -13.84 21.87
C ARG A 7 10.83 -13.76 22.25
N GLU A 8 10.45 -14.30 23.41
CA GLU A 8 9.12 -14.22 24.05
C GLU A 8 8.74 -12.76 24.38
N LEU A 9 8.79 -11.86 23.40
CA LEU A 9 8.41 -10.47 23.53
C LEU A 9 6.91 -10.40 23.32
N ASN A 10 6.21 -9.84 24.30
CA ASN A 10 4.79 -9.51 24.16
C ASN A 10 4.65 -8.48 23.03
N CYS A 11 4.20 -8.93 21.86
CA CYS A 11 3.96 -8.09 20.70
C CYS A 11 2.74 -7.21 20.97
N SER A 12 2.96 -5.91 21.23
CA SER A 12 1.87 -4.96 21.52
C SER A 12 1.12 -4.50 20.26
N GLY A 13 1.65 -4.77 19.08
CA GLY A 13 1.07 -4.36 17.80
C GLY A 13 2.08 -4.35 16.67
N ILE A 14 1.59 -4.26 15.44
CA ILE A 14 2.41 -4.27 14.24
C ILE A 14 2.05 -3.08 13.38
N MET A 15 3.08 -2.38 12.92
CA MET A 15 2.94 -1.29 11.97
C MET A 15 3.61 -1.68 10.65
N VAL A 16 2.81 -1.76 9.60
CA VAL A 16 3.31 -2.01 8.24
C VAL A 16 3.39 -0.68 7.52
N ASN A 17 4.62 -0.24 7.24
CA ASN A 17 4.89 1.03 6.60
C ASN A 17 5.06 0.84 5.09
N ARG A 18 4.64 1.84 4.30
CA ARG A 18 4.73 1.87 2.83
C ARG A 18 3.96 0.75 2.14
N MET A 19 2.77 0.44 2.63
CA MET A 19 1.84 -0.45 1.90
C MET A 19 1.44 0.21 0.58
N GLU A 20 1.50 -0.52 -0.53
CA GLU A 20 0.94 -0.01 -1.78
C GLU A 20 -0.59 0.17 -1.62
N PRO A 21 -1.15 1.37 -1.86
CA PRO A 21 -2.57 1.62 -1.65
C PRO A 21 -3.40 0.69 -2.53
N SER A 22 -4.51 0.17 -1.98
CA SER A 22 -5.46 -0.58 -2.78
C SER A 22 -6.09 0.36 -3.80
N ILE A 23 -5.69 0.20 -5.06
CA ILE A 23 -6.38 0.85 -6.17
C ILE A 23 -7.76 0.21 -6.19
N GLY A 24 -8.81 1.02 -6.00
CA GLY A 24 -10.19 0.56 -6.00
C GLY A 24 -10.47 -0.32 -7.21
N SER A 25 -11.14 -1.45 -6.97
CA SER A 25 -11.51 -2.50 -7.93
C SER A 25 -11.71 -2.00 -9.36
N SER A 26 -10.92 -2.58 -10.27
CA SER A 26 -10.81 -2.34 -11.73
C SER A 26 -9.69 -1.38 -12.13
N ALA A 27 -8.56 -1.95 -12.52
CA ALA A 27 -7.65 -1.28 -13.45
C ALA A 27 -8.49 -0.71 -14.62
N ALA A 28 -8.24 0.53 -15.01
CA ALA A 28 -8.95 1.13 -16.13
C ALA A 28 -8.59 0.33 -17.40
N SER A 29 -9.45 0.27 -18.42
CA SER A 29 -9.01 -0.28 -19.70
C SER A 29 -8.20 0.75 -20.48
N VAL A 30 -7.30 0.31 -21.36
CA VAL A 30 -6.60 1.18 -22.33
C VAL A 30 -7.60 2.10 -23.05
N SER A 31 -8.77 1.58 -23.43
CA SER A 31 -9.83 2.35 -24.09
C SER A 31 -10.50 3.40 -23.19
N ALA A 32 -10.53 3.21 -21.87
CA ALA A 32 -11.03 4.18 -20.92
C ALA A 32 -9.99 5.29 -20.67
N VAL A 33 -8.71 4.93 -20.62
CA VAL A 33 -7.59 5.87 -20.44
C VAL A 33 -7.43 6.77 -21.68
N LYS A 34 -7.57 6.23 -22.89
CA LYS A 34 -7.56 7.00 -24.15
C LYS A 34 -8.65 8.09 -24.25
N LYS A 35 -9.72 7.99 -23.46
CA LYS A 35 -10.78 9.02 -23.43
C LYS A 35 -10.38 10.27 -22.62
N LEU A 36 -9.27 10.21 -21.89
CA LEU A 36 -8.72 11.35 -21.18
C LEU A 36 -8.06 12.30 -22.18
N ALA A 37 -8.35 13.59 -22.06
CA ALA A 37 -7.83 14.60 -22.96
C ALA A 37 -6.29 14.65 -22.92
N GLY A 38 -5.64 14.53 -24.08
CA GLY A 38 -4.19 14.59 -24.20
C GLY A 38 -3.44 13.27 -23.99
N VAL A 39 -4.16 12.14 -23.93
CA VAL A 39 -3.54 10.82 -23.81
C VAL A 39 -3.53 10.12 -25.17
N ASP A 40 -2.33 9.87 -25.70
CA ASP A 40 -2.14 9.06 -26.90
C ASP A 40 -2.06 7.55 -26.57
N ASP A 41 -1.96 6.72 -27.60
CA ASP A 41 -1.97 5.27 -27.47
C ASP A 41 -0.80 4.73 -26.63
N LEU A 42 0.39 5.29 -26.82
CA LEU A 42 1.60 4.88 -26.10
C LEU A 42 1.51 5.26 -24.61
N LEU A 43 1.03 6.47 -24.32
CA LEU A 43 0.83 6.94 -22.95
C LEU A 43 -0.28 6.14 -22.26
N ALA A 44 -1.35 5.78 -22.98
CA ALA A 44 -2.41 4.92 -22.44
C ALA A 44 -1.89 3.54 -22.07
N GLU A 45 -1.08 2.90 -22.93
CA GLU A 45 -0.45 1.61 -22.63
C GLU A 45 0.47 1.70 -21.40
N THR A 46 1.31 2.74 -21.35
CA THR A 46 2.23 2.98 -20.22
C THR A 46 1.47 3.15 -18.89
N ILE A 47 0.36 3.90 -18.89
CA ILE A 47 -0.48 4.10 -17.69
C ILE A 47 -1.03 2.76 -17.20
N ILE A 48 -1.43 1.88 -18.11
CA ILE A 48 -2.02 0.59 -17.79
C ILE A 48 -0.97 -0.36 -17.23
N GLU A 49 0.20 -0.43 -17.86
CA GLU A 49 1.33 -1.23 -17.33
C GLU A 49 1.70 -0.81 -15.91
N ILE A 50 1.76 0.50 -15.66
CA ILE A 50 1.99 1.04 -14.32
C ILE A 50 0.87 0.62 -13.36
N GLN A 51 -0.41 0.73 -13.77
CA GLN A 51 -1.54 0.31 -12.93
C GLN A 51 -1.49 -1.18 -12.58
N ASP A 52 -1.14 -2.04 -13.53
CA ASP A 52 -1.00 -3.48 -13.33
C ASP A 52 0.15 -3.80 -12.36
N ASP A 53 1.29 -3.12 -12.51
CA ASP A 53 2.43 -3.25 -11.58
C ASP A 53 2.04 -2.87 -10.15
N HIS A 54 1.35 -1.73 -9.98
CA HIS A 54 0.88 -1.30 -8.66
C HIS A 54 -0.15 -2.28 -8.08
N LEU A 55 -1.03 -2.86 -8.89
CA LEU A 55 -1.98 -3.88 -8.45
C LEU A 55 -1.27 -5.16 -7.97
N LEU A 56 -0.23 -5.61 -8.67
CA LEU A 56 0.59 -6.75 -8.26
C LEU A 56 1.31 -6.49 -6.93
N LEU A 57 1.85 -5.29 -6.75
CA LEU A 57 2.48 -4.87 -5.49
C LEU A 57 1.48 -4.83 -4.33
N ALA A 58 0.30 -4.23 -4.55
CA ALA A 58 -0.77 -4.17 -3.55
C ALA A 58 -1.26 -5.56 -3.15
N THR A 59 -1.45 -6.47 -4.12
CA THR A 59 -1.86 -7.86 -3.86
C THR A 59 -0.82 -8.58 -3.02
N ARG A 60 0.46 -8.48 -3.40
CA ARG A 60 1.58 -9.06 -2.65
C ARG A 60 1.68 -8.53 -1.23
N ASP A 61 1.48 -7.22 -1.06
CA ASP A 61 1.55 -6.59 0.26
C ASP A 61 0.38 -7.04 1.14
N LEU A 62 -0.84 -7.18 0.59
CA LEU A 62 -1.99 -7.75 1.29
C LEU A 62 -1.75 -9.20 1.72
N ASP A 63 -1.21 -10.05 0.85
CA ASP A 63 -0.89 -11.45 1.18
C ASP A 63 0.09 -11.52 2.35
N ARG A 64 1.18 -10.73 2.30
CA ARG A 64 2.18 -10.66 3.38
C ARG A 64 1.61 -10.16 4.69
N ILE A 65 0.67 -9.21 4.62
CA ILE A 65 0.01 -8.68 5.81
C ILE A 65 -0.95 -9.71 6.40
N SER A 66 -1.63 -10.49 5.57
CA SER A 66 -2.47 -11.61 6.02
C SER A 66 -1.63 -12.70 6.72
N ASP A 67 -0.48 -13.06 6.13
CA ASP A 67 0.46 -14.00 6.73
C ASP A 67 0.99 -13.49 8.07
N LEU A 68 1.36 -12.21 8.11
CA LEU A 68 1.82 -11.52 9.30
C LEU A 68 0.76 -11.56 10.40
N HIS A 69 -0.46 -11.13 10.09
CA HIS A 69 -1.56 -11.09 11.04
C HIS A 69 -1.81 -12.49 11.62
N SER A 70 -1.83 -13.51 10.76
CA SER A 70 -1.99 -14.92 11.15
C SER A 70 -0.86 -15.41 12.07
N ALA A 71 0.39 -15.02 11.81
CA ALA A 71 1.55 -15.40 12.62
C ALA A 71 1.58 -14.72 14.00
N THR A 72 1.03 -13.51 14.09
CA THR A 72 1.07 -12.69 15.31
C THR A 72 -0.21 -12.71 16.14
N GLY A 73 -1.25 -13.40 15.66
CA GLY A 73 -2.53 -13.53 16.34
C GLY A 73 -3.28 -12.20 16.45
N SER A 74 -3.77 -11.90 17.65
CA SER A 74 -4.64 -10.74 17.94
C SER A 74 -3.90 -9.42 18.13
N ALA A 75 -2.61 -9.35 17.80
CA ALA A 75 -1.86 -8.10 17.88
C ALA A 75 -2.51 -7.04 16.96
N PRO A 76 -2.78 -5.81 17.46
CA PRO A 76 -3.36 -4.77 16.65
C PRO A 76 -2.43 -4.42 15.49
N LEU A 77 -2.99 -4.45 14.28
CA LEU A 77 -2.28 -4.19 13.04
C LEU A 77 -2.69 -2.81 12.49
N ARG A 78 -1.70 -1.96 12.21
CA ARG A 78 -1.90 -0.68 11.52
C ARG A 78 -1.11 -0.66 10.21
N CYS A 79 -1.76 -0.21 9.15
CA CYS A 79 -1.18 -0.13 7.83
C CYS A 79 -1.07 1.32 7.38
N VAL A 80 0.15 1.76 7.08
CA VAL A 80 0.42 3.10 6.57
C VAL A 80 0.71 3.00 5.08
N PRO A 81 -0.08 3.64 4.21
CA PRO A 81 0.12 3.56 2.77
C PRO A 81 1.41 4.27 2.36
N ARG A 82 1.92 3.90 1.19
CA ARG A 82 2.96 4.64 0.51
C ARG A 82 2.42 6.00 0.12
N LEU A 83 3.03 7.05 0.68
CA LEU A 83 2.68 8.41 0.34
C LEU A 83 3.35 8.85 -0.98
N PRO A 84 2.69 9.73 -1.76
CA PRO A 84 3.20 10.16 -3.06
C PRO A 84 4.43 11.06 -2.98
N HIS A 85 4.77 11.58 -1.79
CA HIS A 85 5.91 12.46 -1.56
C HIS A 85 6.62 12.09 -0.26
N LEU A 86 7.91 12.42 -0.21
CA LEU A 86 8.70 12.30 1.02
C LEU A 86 8.21 13.34 2.03
N ILE A 87 7.87 12.88 3.24
CA ILE A 87 7.52 13.79 4.32
C ILE A 87 8.79 14.49 4.81
N THR A 88 8.82 15.80 4.64
CA THR A 88 9.94 16.66 5.09
C THR A 88 9.47 17.85 5.92
N ASP A 89 8.16 18.01 6.07
CA ASP A 89 7.52 19.13 6.75
C ASP A 89 6.39 18.65 7.66
N VAL A 90 5.83 19.61 8.41
CA VAL A 90 4.73 19.37 9.36
C VAL A 90 3.46 18.94 8.63
N ASP A 91 3.20 19.50 7.44
CA ASP A 91 2.00 19.16 6.66
C ASP A 91 2.02 17.70 6.21
N GLY A 92 3.18 17.18 5.79
CA GLY A 92 3.37 15.77 5.47
C GLY A 92 3.25 14.87 6.71
N LEU A 93 3.65 15.33 7.90
CA LEU A 93 3.39 14.60 9.15
C LEU A 93 1.90 14.56 9.49
N MET A 94 1.17 15.66 9.26
CA MET A 94 -0.28 15.70 9.44
C MET A 94 -0.99 14.76 8.46
N ALA A 95 -0.46 14.57 7.24
CA ALA A 95 -0.97 13.60 6.29
C ALA A 95 -0.86 12.13 6.78
N LEU A 96 0.01 11.83 7.74
CA LEU A 96 0.07 10.49 8.38
C LEU A 96 -0.99 10.27 9.44
N GLN A 97 -1.53 11.34 10.02
CA GLN A 97 -2.42 11.27 11.18
C GLN A 97 -3.59 10.29 10.98
N PRO A 98 -4.30 10.26 9.83
CA PRO A 98 -5.43 9.34 9.62
C PRO A 98 -5.06 7.86 9.61
N TYR A 99 -3.77 7.54 9.43
CA TYR A 99 -3.28 6.15 9.34
C TYR A 99 -2.66 5.66 10.66
N LEU A 100 -2.29 6.59 11.55
CA LEU A 100 -1.64 6.29 12.82
C LEU A 100 -2.61 6.30 14.00
N TYR A 101 -3.68 7.10 13.91
CA TYR A 101 -4.62 7.33 15.00
C TYR A 101 -6.05 7.16 14.50
N ASP A 102 -6.88 6.46 15.29
CA ASP A 102 -8.33 6.41 15.12
C ASP A 102 -9.01 7.53 15.92
#